data_AF-A0AAD5QQX0-F1
#
_entry.id   AF-A0AAD5QQX0-F1
#
_cell.length_a   1.000
_cell.length_b   1.000
_cell.length_c   1.000
_cell.angle_alpha   90.00
_cell.angle_beta   90.00
_cell.angle_gamma   90.00
#
_symmetry.space_group_name_H-M   'P 1'
#
loop_
_entity.id
_entity.type
_entity.pdbx_description
1 polymer ?
#
loop_
_entity_poly.entity_id
_entity_poly.type
_entity_poly.pdbx_seq_one_letter_code
_entity_poly.pdbx_strand_id
1 'polypeptide(L)'
;CANVVDRKNERVAVVELYEAGMKSPMFSKATGFKLASVYRAVKRFKKTGGIEHQPQKGRPVTALIPENIQEICCQIQQNSELLMRIMAREARNQ
;
A
#
# COMPACT_ATOMS: atom_id res chain seq x y z
N CYS A 1 5.50 -11.99 -29.74
CA CYS A 1 4.32 -11.31 -29.16
C CYS A 1 3.96 -12.01 -27.85
N ALA A 2 4.29 -11.43 -26.70
CA ALA A 2 3.92 -12.04 -25.43
C ALA A 2 2.40 -11.95 -25.26
N ASN A 3 1.71 -13.09 -25.16
CA ASN A 3 0.31 -13.16 -24.81
C ASN A 3 0.08 -12.36 -23.52
N VAL A 4 -0.50 -11.17 -23.62
CA VAL A 4 -0.90 -10.37 -22.47
C VAL A 4 -2.16 -11.03 -21.91
N VAL A 5 -1.97 -12.14 -21.21
CA VAL A 5 -3.04 -12.74 -20.39
C VAL A 5 -3.43 -11.66 -19.40
N ASP A 6 -4.70 -11.26 -19.43
CA ASP A 6 -5.23 -10.30 -18.48
C ASP A 6 -5.09 -10.89 -17.07
N ARG A 7 -4.09 -10.39 -16.33
CA ARG A 7 -3.72 -10.87 -15.00
C ARG A 7 -4.82 -10.62 -13.97
N LYS A 8 -5.77 -9.73 -14.23
CA LYS A 8 -6.94 -9.54 -13.37
C LYS A 8 -7.90 -10.71 -13.56
N ASN A 9 -8.21 -11.05 -14.81
CA ASN A 9 -9.08 -12.19 -15.14
C ASN A 9 -8.50 -13.53 -14.66
N GLU A 10 -7.18 -13.71 -14.76
CA GLU A 10 -6.50 -14.89 -14.19
C GLU A 10 -6.76 -15.02 -12.69
N ARG A 11 -6.74 -13.92 -11.95
CA ARG A 11 -6.95 -13.93 -10.49
C ARG A 11 -8.40 -14.16 -10.13
N VAL A 12 -9.35 -13.54 -10.84
CA VAL A 12 -10.79 -13.73 -10.63
C VAL A 12 -11.11 -15.22 -10.78
N ALA A 13 -10.73 -15.82 -11.91
CA ALA A 13 -10.97 -17.24 -12.17
C ALA A 13 -10.32 -18.13 -11.09
N VAL A 14 -9.08 -17.85 -10.66
CA VAL A 14 -8.43 -18.64 -9.61
C VAL A 14 -9.15 -18.54 -8.26
N VAL A 15 -9.75 -17.38 -7.92
CA VAL A 15 -10.51 -17.21 -6.68
C VAL A 15 -11.84 -17.97 -6.74
N GLU A 16 -12.60 -17.84 -7.84
CA GLU A 16 -13.87 -18.56 -8.01
C GLU A 16 -13.69 -20.08 -7.89
N LEU A 17 -12.65 -20.63 -8.55
CA LEU A 17 -12.32 -22.05 -8.49
C LEU A 17 -11.83 -22.49 -7.09
N TYR A 18 -11.19 -21.58 -6.35
CA TYR A 18 -10.76 -21.83 -4.99
C TYR A 18 -11.92 -21.86 -4.00
N GLU A 19 -12.86 -20.93 -4.13
CA GLU A 19 -14.10 -20.90 -3.33
C GLU A 19 -14.99 -22.11 -3.62
N ALA A 20 -15.00 -22.59 -4.87
CA ALA A 20 -15.64 -23.86 -5.25
C ALA A 20 -14.96 -25.12 -4.65
N GLY A 21 -13.90 -24.97 -3.86
CA GLY A 21 -13.25 -26.06 -3.13
C GLY A 21 -12.29 -26.93 -3.95
N MET A 22 -11.96 -26.52 -5.18
CA MET A 22 -11.01 -27.27 -5.99
C MET A 22 -9.55 -27.08 -5.50
N LYS A 23 -8.69 -28.05 -5.81
CA LYS A 23 -7.25 -28.00 -5.45
C LYS A 23 -6.43 -27.30 -6.54
N SER A 24 -5.42 -26.51 -6.15
CA SER A 24 -4.58 -25.71 -7.06
C SER A 24 -3.99 -26.45 -8.28
N PRO A 25 -3.54 -27.73 -8.19
CA PRO A 25 -3.06 -28.46 -9.37
C PRO A 25 -4.13 -28.66 -10.45
N MET A 26 -5.41 -28.77 -10.05
CA MET A 26 -6.53 -28.88 -10.97
C MET A 26 -6.78 -27.56 -11.71
N PHE A 27 -6.45 -26.42 -11.10
CA PHE A 27 -6.68 -25.11 -11.72
C PHE A 27 -5.78 -24.94 -12.94
N SER A 28 -4.51 -25.32 -12.82
CA SER A 28 -3.55 -25.25 -13.91
C SER A 28 -4.01 -26.10 -15.11
N LYS A 29 -4.62 -27.27 -14.85
CA LYS A 29 -5.21 -28.12 -15.89
C LYS A 29 -6.48 -27.52 -16.51
N ALA A 30 -7.37 -26.95 -15.69
CA ALA A 30 -8.65 -26.41 -16.14
C ALA A 30 -8.51 -25.08 -16.90
N THR A 31 -7.55 -24.24 -16.50
CA THR A 31 -7.41 -22.86 -17.00
C THR A 31 -6.22 -22.67 -17.92
N GLY A 32 -5.28 -23.62 -17.97
CA GLY A 32 -4.00 -23.47 -18.66
C GLY A 32 -3.03 -22.49 -17.98
N PHE A 33 -3.38 -21.95 -16.80
CA PHE A 33 -2.52 -21.01 -16.09
C PHE A 33 -1.29 -21.70 -15.52
N LYS A 34 -0.19 -20.94 -15.42
CA LYS A 34 1.04 -21.42 -14.78
C LYS A 34 0.75 -21.72 -13.32
N LEU A 35 1.14 -22.91 -12.87
CA LEU A 35 0.92 -23.35 -11.49
C LEU A 35 1.49 -22.36 -10.45
N ALA A 36 2.64 -21.74 -10.75
CA ALA A 36 3.22 -20.70 -9.90
C ALA A 36 2.32 -19.45 -9.76
N SER A 37 1.64 -19.04 -10.85
CA SER A 37 0.70 -17.91 -10.81
C SER A 37 -0.53 -18.25 -9.97
N VAL A 38 -1.07 -19.46 -10.14
CA VAL A 38 -2.18 -19.98 -9.33
C VAL A 38 -1.82 -19.95 -7.84
N TYR A 39 -0.67 -20.52 -7.45
CA TYR A 39 -0.26 -20.53 -6.05
C TYR A 39 -0.09 -19.12 -5.48
N ARG A 40 0.50 -18.19 -6.25
CA ARG A 40 0.65 -16.79 -5.83
C ARG A 40 -0.71 -16.11 -5.66
N ALA A 41 -1.67 -16.38 -6.54
CA ALA A 41 -3.02 -15.83 -6.45
C ALA A 41 -3.76 -16.36 -5.23
N VAL A 42 -3.80 -17.68 -5.02
CA VAL A 42 -4.42 -18.30 -3.83
C VAL A 42 -3.78 -17.80 -2.53
N LYS A 43 -2.44 -17.76 -2.47
CA LYS A 43 -1.73 -17.26 -1.28
C LYS A 43 -2.07 -15.79 -0.97
N ARG A 44 -2.21 -14.95 -2.00
CA ARG A 44 -2.64 -13.56 -1.84
C ARG A 44 -4.07 -13.48 -1.34
N PHE A 45 -4.99 -14.19 -1.97
CA PHE A 45 -6.40 -14.22 -1.56
C PHE A 45 -6.56 -14.64 -0.10
N LYS A 46 -5.86 -15.70 0.35
CA LYS A 46 -5.83 -16.10 1.77
C LYS A 46 -5.32 -15.02 2.72
N LYS A 47 -4.43 -14.13 2.25
CA LYS A 47 -3.82 -13.08 3.06
C LYS A 47 -4.69 -11.81 3.12
N THR A 48 -5.31 -11.42 2.02
CA THR A 48 -5.99 -10.11 1.89
C THR A 48 -7.49 -10.20 1.70
N GLY A 49 -8.05 -11.37 1.40
CA GLY A 49 -9.47 -11.56 1.05
C GLY A 49 -9.89 -10.92 -0.28
N GLY A 50 -8.95 -10.31 -1.01
CA GLY A 50 -9.22 -9.51 -2.21
C GLY A 50 -8.49 -10.01 -3.45
N ILE A 51 -9.04 -9.66 -4.61
CA ILE A 51 -8.55 -10.03 -5.96
C ILE A 51 -7.60 -8.96 -6.53
N GLU A 52 -7.69 -7.75 -5.98
CA GLU A 52 -6.98 -6.58 -6.48
C GLU A 52 -5.45 -6.70 -6.39
N HIS A 53 -4.77 -5.98 -7.28
CA HIS A 53 -3.32 -5.91 -7.26
C HIS A 53 -2.85 -5.17 -6.00
N GLN A 54 -1.98 -5.80 -5.21
CA GLN A 54 -1.35 -5.12 -4.08
C GLN A 54 -0.49 -3.97 -4.60
N PRO A 55 -0.60 -2.75 -4.07
CA PRO A 55 0.31 -1.68 -4.45
C PRO A 55 1.74 -2.19 -4.26
N GLN A 56 2.57 -2.03 -5.29
CA GLN A 56 3.99 -2.36 -5.15
C GLN A 56 4.55 -1.47 -4.05
N LYS A 57 5.42 -2.01 -3.20
CA LYS A 57 6.14 -1.21 -2.21
C LYS A 57 6.95 -0.16 -2.96
N GLY A 58 6.42 1.05 -3.05
CA GLY A 58 7.12 2.21 -3.57
C GLY A 58 8.17 2.71 -2.57
N ARG A 59 8.90 3.76 -2.97
CA ARG A 59 9.73 4.52 -2.04
C ARG A 59 8.82 5.10 -0.93
N PRO A 60 9.16 4.96 0.35
CA PRO A 60 8.39 5.57 1.43
C PRO A 60 8.27 7.08 1.18
N VAL A 61 7.10 7.62 1.51
CA VAL A 61 6.78 9.04 1.36
C VAL A 61 7.79 9.88 2.14
N THR A 62 8.62 10.64 1.41
CA THR A 62 9.62 11.56 2.00
C THR A 62 8.90 12.82 2.51
N ALA A 63 9.46 13.51 3.51
CA ALA A 63 8.98 14.76 4.12
C ALA A 63 8.74 15.96 3.17
N LEU A 64 8.89 15.79 1.86
CA LEU A 64 8.78 16.83 0.83
C LEU A 64 7.39 16.91 0.19
N ILE A 65 6.38 16.22 0.73
CA ILE A 65 4.98 16.45 0.32
C ILE A 65 4.55 17.83 0.85
N PRO A 66 3.83 18.65 0.06
CA PRO A 66 3.39 19.99 0.47
C PRO A 66 2.71 20.03 1.85
N GLU A 67 1.90 19.02 2.18
CA GLU A 67 1.22 18.86 3.47
C GLU A 67 2.21 18.75 4.64
N ASN A 68 3.22 17.89 4.50
CA ASN A 68 4.26 17.71 5.53
C ASN A 68 5.15 18.96 5.65
N ILE A 69 5.45 19.63 4.53
CA ILE A 69 6.20 20.90 4.53
C ILE A 69 5.42 21.97 5.29
N GLN A 70 4.12 22.09 5.04
CA GLN A 70 3.25 23.05 5.71
C GLN A 70 3.18 22.80 7.21
N GLU A 71 3.06 21.54 7.63
CA GLU A 71 3.04 21.17 9.05
C GLU A 71 4.37 21.54 9.74
N ILE A 72 5.51 21.20 9.13
CA ILE A 72 6.85 21.54 9.65
C ILE A 72 7.02 23.06 9.75
N CYS A 73 6.64 23.82 8.72
CA CYS A 73 6.72 25.28 8.74
C CYS A 73 5.85 25.90 9.84
N CYS A 74 4.63 25.38 10.05
CA CYS A 74 3.73 25.85 11.10
C CYS A 74 4.32 25.61 12.50
N GLN A 75 4.91 24.43 12.73
CA GLN A 75 5.59 24.11 13.99
C GLN A 75 6.79 25.02 14.26
N ILE A 76 7.62 25.30 13.25
CA ILE A 76 8.76 26.22 13.38
C ILE A 76 8.28 27.62 13.76
N GLN A 77 7.21 28.11 13.13
CA GLN A 77 6.67 29.44 13.40
C GLN A 77 6.05 29.55 14.79
N GLN A 78 5.26 28.56 15.22
CA GLN A 78 4.69 28.55 16.58
C GLN A 78 5.78 28.52 17.66
N ASN A 79 6.82 27.72 17.45
CA ASN A 79 7.94 27.65 18.38
C ASN A 79 8.72 28.96 18.47
N SER A 80 8.92 29.68 17.35
CA SER A 80 9.60 30.98 17.38
C SER A 80 8.79 32.04 18.14
N GLU A 81 7.47 32.06 17.97
CA GLU A 81 6.57 32.94 18.72
C GLU A 81 6.54 32.61 20.22
N LEU A 82 6.51 31.32 20.58
CA LEU A 82 6.59 30.87 21.98
C LEU A 82 7.90 31.31 22.62
N LEU A 83 9.03 31.16 21.92
CA LEU A 83 10.33 31.61 22.41
C LEU A 83 10.36 33.12 22.66
N MET A 84 9.84 33.93 21.73
CA MET A 84 9.74 35.38 21.93
C MET A 84 8.87 35.74 23.13
N ARG A 85 7.73 35.08 23.31
CA ARG A 85 6.84 35.30 24.46
C ARG A 85 7.53 34.94 25.78
N ILE A 86 8.29 33.86 25.82
CA ILE A 86 9.07 33.45 27.00
C ILE A 86 10.12 34.52 27.32
N MET A 87 10.92 34.92 26.33
CA MET A 87 11.94 35.97 26.51
C MET A 87 11.33 37.29 27.00
N ALA A 88 10.20 37.71 26.43
CA ALA A 88 9.51 38.93 26.85
C ALA A 88 8.96 38.85 28.30
N ARG A 89 8.53 37.66 28.75
CA ARG A 89 8.11 37.43 30.13
C ARG A 89 9.29 37.51 31.10
N GLU A 90 10.42 36.92 30.74
CA GLU A 90 11.64 36.98 31.55
C GLU A 90 12.15 38.42 31.70
N ALA A 91 12.15 39.19 30.61
CA ALA A 91 12.56 40.61 30.64
C ALA A 91 11.67 41.49 31.53
N ARG A 92 10.40 41.12 31.77
CA ARG A 92 9.49 41.87 32.67
C ARG A 92 9.66 41.56 34.15
N ASN A 93 10.30 40.44 34.48
CA ASN A 93 10.46 39.96 35.85
C ASN A 93 11.89 40.22 36.40
N GLN A 94 12.72 40.96 35.66
CA GLN A 94 13.99 41.52 36.12
C GLN A 94 13.76 42.89 36.74
#